data_AF-A0AA40D4W7-F1
#
_entry.id   AF-A0AA40D4W7-F1
#
_cell.length_a   1.000
_cell.length_b   1.000
_cell.length_c   1.000
_cell.angle_alpha   90.00
_cell.angle_beta   90.00
_cell.angle_gamma   90.00
#
_symmetry.space_group_name_H-M   'P 1'
#
loop_
_entity.id
_entity.type
_entity.pdbx_description
1 polymer ?
#
loop_
_entity_poly.entity_id
_entity_poly.type
_entity_poly.pdbx_seq_one_letter_code
_entity_poly.pdbx_strand_id
1 'polypeptide(L)'
;MDSRENAYQSWAKIVDCGDAPLTFLDNTVALKQLDRAHKVLAGRKTNSSDYTTPRIITLGGDHTTTLSALRSTAEKWGPVSVIHFDSHIDTWDPEVLGGGISHYAGVNHGTFLHIAHEEGLIRNTSIHAGIRAPVMRPKGDIRNDIRCGFDMVKAREIDRIGIDGVIERLKQRVGDSNVYISVDIDVLDPAFAPATGTAEPGGWSSRELLSILDGLSGLNVIGADIVEVSPVWDNAGETTVLAAAQVADSLLTLMVQTPVKSKVEELQ
;
A
#
# COMPACT_ATOMS: atom_id res chain seq x y z
N MET A 1 -11.12 -18.43 -12.48
CA MET A 1 -12.19 -17.61 -13.10
C MET A 1 -11.49 -16.52 -13.88
N ASP A 2 -12.00 -16.24 -15.08
CA ASP A 2 -11.36 -15.44 -16.15
C ASP A 2 -11.24 -13.96 -15.74
N SER A 3 -10.23 -13.25 -16.20
CA SER A 3 -9.99 -11.79 -16.00
C SER A 3 -11.03 -10.90 -16.70
N ARG A 4 -12.25 -11.41 -16.88
CA ARG A 4 -13.37 -10.81 -17.63
C ARG A 4 -14.59 -10.53 -16.75
N GLU A 5 -14.55 -10.89 -15.47
CA GLU A 5 -15.62 -10.52 -14.55
C GLU A 5 -15.43 -9.08 -14.09
N ASN A 6 -16.40 -8.25 -14.43
CA ASN A 6 -16.46 -6.86 -13.99
C ASN A 6 -16.63 -6.80 -12.47
N ALA A 7 -15.60 -6.36 -11.75
CA ALA A 7 -15.60 -6.29 -10.28
C ALA A 7 -16.77 -5.44 -9.73
N TYR A 8 -17.21 -4.42 -10.47
CA TYR A 8 -18.33 -3.55 -10.12
C TYR A 8 -19.71 -4.21 -10.24
N GLN A 9 -19.80 -5.36 -10.92
CA GLN A 9 -21.04 -6.12 -11.13
C GLN A 9 -21.00 -7.51 -10.49
N SER A 10 -19.94 -7.82 -9.73
CA SER A 10 -19.79 -9.09 -9.04
C SER A 10 -20.58 -9.11 -7.71
N TRP A 11 -20.20 -9.98 -6.79
CA TRP A 11 -20.91 -10.22 -5.53
C TRP A 11 -20.78 -9.09 -4.51
N ALA A 12 -19.70 -8.30 -4.57
CA ALA A 12 -19.41 -7.24 -3.61
C ALA A 12 -20.01 -5.89 -4.07
N LYS A 13 -20.56 -5.13 -3.12
CA LYS A 13 -20.99 -3.76 -3.37
C LYS A 13 -19.85 -2.78 -3.09
N ILE A 14 -19.45 -2.03 -4.10
CA ILE A 14 -18.46 -0.94 -3.97
C ILE A 14 -19.20 0.33 -3.55
N VAL A 15 -18.67 1.04 -2.55
CA VAL A 15 -19.27 2.25 -1.98
C VAL A 15 -18.21 3.32 -1.84
N ASP A 16 -18.42 4.45 -2.51
CA ASP A 16 -17.65 5.66 -2.27
C ASP A 16 -18.01 6.20 -0.87
N CYS A 17 -16.99 6.32 -0.03
CA CYS A 17 -17.15 6.76 1.35
C CYS A 17 -16.89 8.27 1.54
N GLY A 18 -16.58 8.98 0.46
CA GLY A 18 -16.15 10.38 0.46
C GLY A 18 -14.78 10.56 1.10
N ASP A 19 -14.42 11.83 1.29
CA ASP A 19 -13.10 12.20 1.80
C ASP A 19 -13.07 12.26 3.34
N ALA A 20 -11.94 11.86 3.92
CA ALA A 20 -11.66 12.11 5.32
C ALA A 20 -11.42 13.62 5.52
N PRO A 21 -12.13 14.30 6.44
CA PRO A 21 -11.88 15.71 6.71
C PRO A 21 -10.57 15.88 7.48
N LEU A 22 -9.55 16.44 6.83
CA LEU A 22 -8.23 16.67 7.40
C LEU A 22 -7.93 18.17 7.53
N THR A 23 -7.23 18.56 8.59
CA THR A 23 -6.61 19.89 8.67
C THR A 23 -5.32 19.92 7.86
N PHE A 24 -5.07 21.01 7.15
CA PHE A 24 -3.80 21.24 6.44
C PHE A 24 -2.77 21.99 7.31
N LEU A 25 -3.13 22.34 8.56
CA LEU A 25 -2.30 23.18 9.44
C LEU A 25 -1.43 22.39 10.42
N ASP A 26 -1.77 21.13 10.71
CA ASP A 26 -1.05 20.30 11.68
C ASP A 26 -1.16 18.82 11.29
N ASN A 27 -0.03 18.24 10.88
CA ASN A 27 0.05 16.84 10.43
C ASN A 27 -0.34 15.84 11.53
N THR A 28 0.00 16.12 12.80
CA THR A 28 -0.34 15.22 13.91
C THR A 28 -1.84 15.21 14.17
N VAL A 29 -2.51 16.36 14.03
CA VAL A 29 -3.97 16.44 14.13
C VAL A 29 -4.62 15.77 12.90
N ALA A 30 -4.08 16.00 11.71
CA ALA A 30 -4.57 15.36 10.48
C ALA A 30 -4.53 13.83 10.57
N LEU A 31 -3.41 13.24 11.01
CA LEU A 31 -3.30 11.78 11.20
C LEU A 31 -4.32 11.25 12.22
N LYS A 32 -4.59 11.98 13.31
CA LYS A 32 -5.64 11.59 14.28
C LYS A 32 -7.05 11.65 13.68
N GLN A 33 -7.31 12.62 12.80
CA GLN A 33 -8.57 12.70 12.06
C GLN A 33 -8.70 11.53 11.09
N LEU A 34 -7.61 11.17 10.40
CA LEU A 34 -7.56 10.05 9.48
C LEU A 34 -7.75 8.71 10.21
N ASP A 35 -7.07 8.49 11.35
CA ASP A 35 -7.27 7.34 12.23
C ASP A 35 -8.77 7.20 12.62
N ARG A 36 -9.42 8.31 12.95
CA ARG A 36 -10.84 8.32 13.31
C ARG A 36 -11.73 7.99 12.12
N ALA A 37 -11.44 8.53 10.93
CA ALA A 37 -12.18 8.25 9.71
C ALA A 37 -12.11 6.75 9.38
N HIS A 38 -10.92 6.16 9.37
CA HIS A 38 -10.72 4.73 9.16
C HIS A 38 -11.48 3.89 10.19
N LYS A 39 -11.40 4.23 11.48
CA LYS A 39 -12.12 3.51 12.54
C LYS A 39 -13.63 3.55 12.35
N VAL A 40 -14.18 4.68 11.89
CA VAL A 40 -15.62 4.80 11.58
C VAL A 40 -15.99 3.90 10.40
N LEU A 41 -15.20 3.92 9.31
CA LEU A 41 -15.46 3.10 8.13
C LEU A 41 -15.34 1.60 8.43
N ALA A 42 -14.26 1.17 9.09
CA ALA A 42 -14.04 -0.21 9.50
C ALA A 42 -15.07 -0.70 10.53
N GLY A 43 -15.73 0.20 11.25
CA GLY A 43 -16.82 -0.11 12.18
C GLY A 43 -18.19 -0.27 11.53
N ARG A 44 -18.36 0.08 10.24
CA ARG A 44 -19.63 -0.13 9.52
C ARG A 44 -19.83 -1.62 9.26
N LYS A 45 -21.07 -2.08 9.38
CA LYS A 45 -21.43 -3.44 8.96
C LYS A 45 -21.72 -3.45 7.47
N THR A 46 -21.30 -4.50 6.79
CA THR A 46 -21.75 -4.76 5.41
C THR A 46 -23.20 -5.26 5.39
N ASN A 47 -23.77 -5.40 4.20
CA ASN A 47 -25.09 -6.01 3.99
C ASN A 47 -25.04 -7.55 3.95
N SER A 48 -23.88 -8.18 4.18
CA SER A 48 -23.71 -9.63 4.13
C SER A 48 -23.67 -10.23 5.53
N SER A 49 -24.29 -11.39 5.72
CA SER A 49 -24.12 -12.22 6.93
C SER A 49 -22.74 -12.88 6.99
N ASP A 50 -22.15 -13.17 5.81
CA ASP A 50 -20.97 -14.01 5.69
C ASP A 50 -19.66 -13.21 5.68
N TYR A 51 -19.75 -11.91 5.39
CA TYR A 51 -18.61 -10.98 5.25
C TYR A 51 -18.95 -9.66 5.93
N THR A 52 -18.91 -9.61 7.25
CA THR A 52 -19.42 -8.49 8.06
C THR A 52 -18.46 -7.32 8.17
N THR A 53 -17.16 -7.57 8.00
CA THR A 53 -16.11 -6.54 8.05
C THR A 53 -15.85 -5.96 6.66
N PRO A 54 -15.97 -4.64 6.46
CA PRO A 54 -15.65 -4.01 5.18
C PRO A 54 -14.14 -4.03 4.94
N ARG A 55 -13.76 -4.14 3.67
CA ARG A 55 -12.39 -3.91 3.22
C ARG A 55 -12.30 -2.53 2.57
N ILE A 56 -11.19 -1.84 2.78
CA ILE A 56 -11.04 -0.42 2.48
C ILE A 56 -9.92 -0.23 1.46
N ILE A 57 -10.19 0.58 0.44
CA ILE A 57 -9.16 1.16 -0.42
C ILE A 57 -9.12 2.67 -0.15
N THR A 58 -7.93 3.20 0.07
CA THR A 58 -7.71 4.65 0.24
C THR A 58 -7.09 5.23 -1.03
N LEU A 59 -7.55 6.40 -1.45
CA LEU A 59 -6.93 7.18 -2.51
C LEU A 59 -6.20 8.38 -1.89
N GLY A 60 -4.89 8.28 -1.79
CA GLY A 60 -3.98 9.41 -1.71
C GLY A 60 -3.90 10.18 -0.40
N GLY A 61 -3.21 11.31 -0.54
CA GLY A 61 -2.26 11.83 0.44
C GLY A 61 -0.84 11.33 0.13
N ASP A 62 0.14 11.85 0.86
CA ASP A 62 1.48 11.26 0.90
C ASP A 62 1.46 9.87 1.57
N HIS A 63 2.58 9.16 1.52
CA HIS A 63 2.66 7.78 2.01
C HIS A 63 2.43 7.62 3.52
N THR A 64 2.47 8.70 4.30
CA THR A 64 2.17 8.66 5.74
C THR A 64 0.73 8.21 6.02
N THR A 65 -0.19 8.41 5.07
CA THR A 65 -1.61 8.04 5.20
C THR A 65 -1.82 6.54 5.41
N THR A 66 -0.93 5.70 4.87
CA THR A 66 -0.96 4.24 5.02
C THR A 66 -0.85 3.80 6.48
N LEU A 67 -0.17 4.55 7.35
CA LEU A 67 -0.07 4.22 8.78
C LEU A 67 -1.46 4.15 9.45
N SER A 68 -2.32 5.13 9.18
CA SER A 68 -3.70 5.14 9.70
C SER A 68 -4.52 3.99 9.15
N ALA A 69 -4.34 3.65 7.87
CA ALA A 69 -5.01 2.52 7.24
C ALA A 69 -4.57 1.17 7.85
N LEU A 70 -3.27 1.00 8.13
CA LEU A 70 -2.70 -0.19 8.77
C LEU A 70 -3.18 -0.34 10.23
N ARG A 71 -3.24 0.74 11.01
CA ARG A 71 -3.79 0.72 12.39
C ARG A 71 -5.23 0.19 12.40
N SER A 72 -6.07 0.73 11.53
CA SER A 72 -7.46 0.31 11.40
C SER A 72 -7.59 -1.13 10.89
N THR A 73 -6.74 -1.51 9.95
CA THR A 73 -6.69 -2.88 9.42
C THR A 73 -6.32 -3.87 10.52
N ALA A 74 -5.28 -3.58 11.30
CA ALA A 74 -4.83 -4.43 12.39
C ALA A 74 -5.91 -4.62 13.48
N GLU A 75 -6.72 -3.59 13.76
CA GLU A 75 -7.84 -3.70 14.73
C GLU A 75 -8.89 -4.74 14.29
N LYS A 76 -9.11 -4.93 12.98
CA LYS A 76 -10.15 -5.84 12.45
C LYS A 76 -9.62 -7.19 11.95
N TRP A 77 -8.44 -7.20 11.36
CA TRP A 77 -7.87 -8.36 10.67
C TRP A 77 -6.63 -8.92 11.41
N GLY A 78 -6.11 -8.20 12.42
CA GLY A 78 -4.82 -8.45 13.05
C GLY A 78 -3.64 -8.04 12.15
N PRO A 79 -2.39 -8.31 12.56
CA PRO A 79 -1.22 -7.94 11.77
C PRO A 79 -1.22 -8.61 10.39
N VAL A 80 -0.79 -7.85 9.38
CA VAL A 80 -0.86 -8.23 7.95
C VAL A 80 0.53 -8.25 7.31
N SER A 81 0.67 -8.95 6.19
CA SER A 81 1.85 -8.77 5.33
C SER A 81 1.60 -7.57 4.43
N VAL A 82 2.59 -6.70 4.28
CA VAL A 82 2.51 -5.57 3.35
C VAL A 82 3.23 -5.93 2.07
N ILE A 83 2.54 -5.80 0.93
CA ILE A 83 3.19 -5.70 -0.37
C ILE A 83 3.28 -4.22 -0.69
N HIS A 84 4.50 -3.70 -0.70
CA HIS A 84 4.80 -2.29 -0.83
C HIS A 84 5.40 -2.02 -2.20
N PHE A 85 4.61 -1.46 -3.11
CA PHE A 85 5.08 -1.04 -4.43
C PHE A 85 5.58 0.38 -4.35
N ASP A 86 6.88 0.56 -4.46
CA ASP A 86 7.56 1.84 -4.22
C ASP A 86 8.98 1.81 -4.83
N SER A 87 9.51 2.98 -5.17
CA SER A 87 10.92 3.17 -5.46
C SER A 87 11.80 3.25 -4.19
N HIS A 88 11.22 3.61 -3.04
CA HIS A 88 11.80 3.77 -1.71
C HIS A 88 11.43 2.64 -0.74
N ILE A 89 12.16 2.55 0.38
CA ILE A 89 11.94 1.49 1.38
C ILE A 89 10.98 1.90 2.50
N ASP A 90 10.85 3.20 2.77
CA ASP A 90 9.96 3.84 3.77
C ASP A 90 9.96 3.27 5.20
N THR A 91 10.97 2.47 5.49
CA THR A 91 11.33 1.96 6.80
C THR A 91 12.48 2.76 7.38
N TRP A 92 12.63 4.05 7.08
CA TRP A 92 13.75 4.80 7.65
C TRP A 92 13.54 4.95 9.16
N ASP A 93 14.64 4.84 9.92
CA ASP A 93 14.62 5.00 11.37
C ASP A 93 14.60 6.50 11.73
N PRO A 94 13.53 7.00 12.37
CA PRO A 94 13.43 8.41 12.72
C PRO A 94 14.57 8.91 13.61
N GLU A 95 15.07 8.10 14.54
CA GLU A 95 16.16 8.51 15.45
C GLU A 95 17.45 8.77 14.68
N VAL A 96 17.67 7.97 13.64
CA VAL A 96 18.84 8.06 12.76
C VAL A 96 18.76 9.28 11.84
N LEU A 97 17.60 9.54 11.25
CA LEU A 97 17.43 10.60 10.26
C LEU A 97 17.47 12.01 10.86
N GLY A 98 17.52 12.13 12.18
CA GLY A 98 17.26 13.38 12.88
C GLY A 98 15.76 13.70 13.01
N GLY A 99 14.87 12.76 12.67
CA GLY A 99 13.44 12.83 12.99
C GLY A 99 13.15 12.67 14.49
N GLY A 100 14.07 12.07 15.25
CA GLY A 100 13.99 11.93 16.72
C GLY A 100 14.05 13.25 17.52
N ILE A 101 14.14 14.42 16.85
CA ILE A 101 14.14 15.74 17.48
C ILE A 101 12.77 16.05 18.12
N SER A 102 11.67 15.55 17.55
CA SER A 102 10.33 15.66 18.14
C SER A 102 9.40 14.58 17.60
N HIS A 103 8.32 14.28 18.32
CA HIS A 103 7.26 13.39 17.81
C HIS A 103 6.71 13.86 16.44
N TYR A 104 6.70 15.17 16.19
CA TYR A 104 6.24 15.74 14.92
C TYR A 104 7.18 15.39 13.76
N ALA A 105 8.49 15.42 13.98
CA ALA A 105 9.49 15.11 12.94
C ALA A 105 9.68 13.60 12.73
N GLY A 106 9.24 12.78 13.69
CA GLY A 106 9.45 11.34 13.66
C GLY A 106 8.55 10.58 12.69
N VAL A 107 7.36 11.11 12.40
CA VAL A 107 6.36 10.48 11.51
C VAL A 107 6.30 11.27 10.21
N ASN A 108 6.74 10.66 9.12
CA ASN A 108 6.64 11.21 7.77
C ASN A 108 6.56 10.07 6.74
N HIS A 109 6.44 10.43 5.46
CA HIS A 109 6.25 9.47 4.39
C HIS A 109 7.41 8.46 4.22
N GLY A 110 8.63 8.77 4.67
CA GLY A 110 9.76 7.82 4.63
C GLY A 110 9.95 6.97 5.89
N THR A 111 9.15 7.17 6.95
CA THR A 111 9.33 6.49 8.24
C THR A 111 8.11 5.67 8.69
N PHE A 112 7.00 5.74 7.98
CA PHE A 112 5.74 5.18 8.46
C PHE A 112 5.78 3.64 8.60
N LEU A 113 6.51 2.91 7.75
CA LEU A 113 6.63 1.45 7.87
C LEU A 113 7.51 1.03 9.05
N HIS A 114 8.51 1.85 9.40
CA HIS A 114 9.25 1.67 10.65
C HIS A 114 8.28 1.76 11.83
N ILE A 115 7.44 2.79 11.87
CA ILE A 115 6.48 2.98 12.96
C ILE A 115 5.42 1.87 12.96
N ALA A 116 4.95 1.45 11.79
CA ALA A 116 3.99 0.34 11.66
C ALA A 116 4.58 -0.98 12.20
N HIS A 117 5.88 -1.20 12.04
CA HIS A 117 6.59 -2.31 12.68
C HIS A 117 6.63 -2.17 14.21
N GLU A 118 7.03 -1.01 14.73
CA GLU A 118 7.08 -0.76 16.19
C GLU A 118 5.70 -0.92 16.86
N GLU A 119 4.64 -0.56 16.15
CA GLU A 119 3.25 -0.72 16.61
C GLU A 119 2.71 -2.16 16.42
N GLY A 120 3.50 -3.07 15.83
CA GLY A 120 3.10 -4.46 15.60
C GLY A 120 1.98 -4.65 14.58
N LEU A 121 1.82 -3.70 13.64
CA LEU A 121 0.75 -3.71 12.64
C LEU A 121 1.06 -4.64 11.45
N ILE A 122 2.35 -4.86 11.19
CA ILE A 122 2.84 -5.60 10.03
C ILE A 122 3.61 -6.86 10.43
N ARG A 123 3.68 -7.83 9.52
CA ARG A 123 4.38 -9.11 9.70
C ARG A 123 5.77 -9.08 9.10
N ASN A 124 6.61 -10.01 9.56
CA ASN A 124 7.95 -10.28 9.01
C ASN A 124 7.93 -11.04 7.67
N THR A 125 6.78 -11.05 7.00
CA THR A 125 6.51 -11.62 5.67
C THR A 125 6.17 -10.52 4.66
N SER A 126 6.48 -9.26 5.00
CA SER A 126 6.27 -8.11 4.12
C SER A 126 7.38 -8.03 3.06
N ILE A 127 7.10 -7.33 1.96
CA ILE A 127 7.99 -7.23 0.82
C ILE A 127 7.81 -5.94 0.04
N HIS A 128 8.94 -5.34 -0.35
CA HIS A 128 9.00 -4.23 -1.27
C HIS A 128 9.13 -4.69 -2.72
N ALA A 129 8.56 -3.93 -3.64
CA ALA A 129 8.53 -4.22 -5.07
C ALA A 129 8.80 -2.94 -5.86
N GLY A 130 9.93 -2.91 -6.60
CA GLY A 130 10.31 -1.76 -7.42
C GLY A 130 11.40 -0.88 -6.83
N ILE A 131 12.03 -1.30 -5.73
CA ILE A 131 13.08 -0.55 -5.03
C ILE A 131 14.22 -0.18 -5.98
N ARG A 132 14.58 1.10 -5.98
CA ARG A 132 15.73 1.62 -6.74
C ARG A 132 16.36 2.87 -6.14
N ALA A 133 15.65 3.60 -5.29
CA ALA A 133 16.15 4.80 -4.66
C ALA A 133 17.40 4.51 -3.82
N PRO A 134 18.37 5.45 -3.77
CA PRO A 134 19.54 5.30 -2.93
C PRO A 134 19.16 5.40 -1.45
N VAL A 135 19.72 4.52 -0.64
CA VAL A 135 19.65 4.62 0.83
C VAL A 135 20.82 5.44 1.38
N MET A 136 20.62 6.15 2.50
CA MET A 136 21.64 7.03 3.06
C MET A 136 22.82 6.27 3.67
N ARG A 137 22.53 5.16 4.36
CA ARG A 137 23.50 4.29 5.05
C ARG A 137 23.26 2.85 4.60
N PRO A 138 23.89 2.40 3.49
CA PRO A 138 23.59 1.11 2.87
C PRO A 138 23.55 -0.10 3.82
N LYS A 139 24.44 -0.17 4.81
CA LYS A 139 24.41 -1.26 5.80
C LYS A 139 23.44 -1.01 6.96
N GLY A 140 23.24 0.24 7.35
CA GLY A 140 22.37 0.61 8.46
C GLY A 140 20.92 0.45 8.09
N ASP A 141 20.53 1.06 6.97
CA ASP A 141 19.14 1.19 6.58
C ASP A 141 18.58 -0.14 6.07
N ILE A 142 19.37 -0.91 5.32
CA ILE A 142 18.97 -2.28 4.91
C ILE A 142 18.85 -3.22 6.11
N ARG A 143 19.69 -3.08 7.15
CA ARG A 143 19.51 -3.86 8.38
C ARG A 143 18.25 -3.45 9.13
N ASN A 144 17.91 -2.17 9.13
CA ASN A 144 16.65 -1.72 9.73
C ASN A 144 15.45 -2.23 8.94
N ASP A 145 15.49 -2.16 7.61
CA ASP A 145 14.44 -2.67 6.72
C ASP A 145 14.14 -4.17 6.96
N ILE A 146 15.20 -4.99 7.00
CA ILE A 146 15.09 -6.41 7.34
C ILE A 146 14.52 -6.62 8.74
N ARG A 147 14.94 -5.80 9.72
CA ARG A 147 14.39 -5.84 11.09
C ARG A 147 12.90 -5.51 11.10
N CYS A 148 12.48 -4.51 10.32
CA CYS A 148 11.08 -4.12 10.15
C CYS A 148 10.23 -5.23 9.48
N GLY A 149 10.86 -6.26 8.93
CA GLY A 149 10.20 -7.46 8.43
C GLY A 149 10.11 -7.54 6.91
N PHE A 150 10.84 -6.68 6.20
CA PHE A 150 10.79 -6.61 4.75
C PHE A 150 11.87 -7.46 4.07
N ASP A 151 11.47 -8.03 2.94
CA ASP A 151 12.36 -8.41 1.85
C ASP A 151 12.14 -7.43 0.68
N MET A 152 12.93 -7.50 -0.39
CA MET A 152 12.74 -6.59 -1.52
C MET A 152 13.02 -7.23 -2.88
N VAL A 153 12.24 -6.81 -3.87
CA VAL A 153 12.54 -6.98 -5.29
C VAL A 153 12.89 -5.61 -5.86
N LYS A 154 14.12 -5.46 -6.34
CA LYS A 154 14.56 -4.21 -6.97
C LYS A 154 13.95 -4.05 -8.35
N ALA A 155 13.74 -2.81 -8.80
CA ALA A 155 13.14 -2.52 -10.10
C ALA A 155 13.82 -3.29 -11.25
N ARG A 156 15.16 -3.25 -11.31
CA ARG A 156 15.97 -3.89 -12.37
C ARG A 156 16.05 -5.42 -12.29
N GLU A 157 15.56 -6.05 -11.21
CA GLU A 157 15.51 -7.51 -11.17
C GLU A 157 14.50 -8.08 -12.17
N ILE A 158 13.50 -7.28 -12.57
CA ILE A 158 12.50 -7.65 -13.58
C ILE A 158 13.14 -8.05 -14.91
N ASP A 159 14.28 -7.46 -15.29
CA ASP A 159 15.03 -7.80 -16.51
C ASP A 159 15.55 -9.24 -16.50
N ARG A 160 15.70 -9.83 -15.32
CA ARG A 160 16.28 -11.17 -15.13
C ARG A 160 15.23 -12.22 -14.84
N ILE A 161 14.26 -11.88 -13.98
CA ILE A 161 13.24 -12.83 -13.50
C ILE A 161 11.90 -12.67 -14.22
N GLY A 162 11.73 -11.61 -15.02
CA GLY A 162 10.48 -11.28 -15.69
C GLY A 162 9.37 -10.88 -14.72
N ILE A 163 8.22 -10.49 -15.27
CA ILE A 163 7.01 -10.19 -14.49
C ILE A 163 6.58 -11.41 -13.65
N ASP A 164 6.59 -12.60 -14.24
CA ASP A 164 6.19 -13.84 -13.55
C ASP A 164 7.08 -14.15 -12.34
N GLY A 165 8.40 -13.93 -12.44
CA GLY A 165 9.31 -14.12 -11.32
C GLY A 165 9.13 -13.10 -10.21
N VAL A 166 8.73 -11.86 -10.53
CA VAL A 166 8.33 -10.87 -9.51
C VAL A 166 7.08 -11.36 -8.79
N ILE A 167 6.03 -11.74 -9.53
CA ILE A 167 4.76 -12.24 -8.97
C ILE A 167 5.01 -13.45 -8.06
N GLU A 168 5.82 -14.41 -8.50
CA GLU A 168 6.17 -15.60 -7.73
C GLU A 168 6.84 -15.22 -6.40
N ARG A 169 7.83 -14.32 -6.42
CA ARG A 169 8.50 -13.85 -5.20
C ARG A 169 7.55 -13.17 -4.23
N LEU A 170 6.68 -12.28 -4.73
CA LEU A 170 5.69 -11.60 -3.89
C LEU A 170 4.76 -12.60 -3.22
N LYS A 171 4.19 -13.54 -3.99
CA LYS A 171 3.29 -14.59 -3.48
C LYS A 171 3.99 -15.52 -2.48
N GLN A 172 5.21 -15.98 -2.79
CA GLN A 172 5.98 -16.85 -1.89
C GLN A 172 6.29 -16.16 -0.55
N ARG A 173 6.61 -14.86 -0.59
CA ARG A 173 6.97 -14.11 0.61
C ARG A 173 5.79 -13.89 1.54
N VAL A 174 4.62 -13.53 1.01
CA VAL A 174 3.42 -13.30 1.83
C VAL A 174 2.67 -14.59 2.20
N GLY A 175 2.81 -15.66 1.42
CA GLY A 175 2.13 -16.94 1.63
C GLY A 175 0.61 -16.77 1.77
N ASP A 176 0.02 -17.48 2.73
CA ASP A 176 -1.44 -17.45 2.98
C ASP A 176 -1.89 -16.33 3.94
N SER A 177 -0.99 -15.40 4.28
CA SER A 177 -1.32 -14.31 5.20
C SER A 177 -2.37 -13.36 4.63
N ASN A 178 -3.08 -12.63 5.51
CA ASN A 178 -3.84 -11.46 5.09
C ASN A 178 -2.87 -10.38 4.60
N VAL A 179 -3.14 -9.82 3.43
CA VAL A 179 -2.27 -8.89 2.72
C VAL A 179 -2.90 -7.49 2.68
N TYR A 180 -2.09 -6.48 2.98
CA TYR A 180 -2.35 -5.09 2.62
C TYR A 180 -1.44 -4.70 1.45
N ILE A 181 -2.00 -4.15 0.39
CA ILE A 181 -1.21 -3.70 -0.77
C ILE A 181 -1.15 -2.18 -0.76
N SER A 182 0.04 -1.62 -0.65
CA SER A 182 0.24 -0.18 -0.75
C SER A 182 0.98 0.13 -2.05
N VAL A 183 0.44 1.02 -2.86
CA VAL A 183 1.02 1.41 -4.15
C VAL A 183 1.38 2.89 -4.14
N ASP A 184 2.67 3.18 -3.95
CA ASP A 184 3.25 4.45 -4.34
C ASP A 184 3.32 4.50 -5.88
N ILE A 185 2.75 5.55 -6.47
CA ILE A 185 2.77 5.71 -7.91
C ILE A 185 4.20 5.94 -8.45
N ASP A 186 5.13 6.38 -7.60
CA ASP A 186 6.54 6.55 -7.91
C ASP A 186 7.29 5.23 -8.14
N VAL A 187 6.66 4.07 -7.88
CA VAL A 187 7.18 2.78 -8.35
C VAL A 187 7.35 2.77 -9.88
N LEU A 188 6.50 3.53 -10.58
CA LEU A 188 6.55 3.71 -12.02
C LEU A 188 7.69 4.65 -12.41
N ASP A 189 8.26 4.42 -13.60
CA ASP A 189 9.21 5.37 -14.16
C ASP A 189 8.53 6.75 -14.38
N PRO A 190 9.24 7.88 -14.22
CA PRO A 190 8.67 9.21 -14.45
C PRO A 190 8.13 9.41 -15.87
N ALA A 191 8.52 8.58 -16.84
CA ALA A 191 7.89 8.54 -18.17
C ALA A 191 6.40 8.12 -18.13
N PHE A 192 5.98 7.38 -17.10
CA PHE A 192 4.61 6.90 -16.90
C PHE A 192 3.92 7.52 -15.69
N ALA A 193 4.68 7.99 -14.70
CA ALA A 193 4.15 8.71 -13.54
C ALA A 193 4.99 9.96 -13.22
N PRO A 194 4.97 11.00 -14.08
CA PRO A 194 5.75 12.23 -13.82
C PRO A 194 5.27 13.01 -12.60
N ALA A 195 4.00 12.84 -12.21
CA ALA A 195 3.31 13.61 -11.19
C ALA A 195 3.42 13.00 -9.77
N THR A 196 4.63 12.93 -9.22
CA THR A 196 4.91 12.47 -7.85
C THR A 196 6.02 13.33 -7.22
N GLY A 197 6.13 13.34 -5.88
CA GLY A 197 7.09 14.17 -5.15
C GLY A 197 8.55 13.72 -5.31
N THR A 198 8.79 12.41 -5.26
CA THR A 198 10.12 11.78 -5.14
C THR A 198 10.45 10.89 -6.34
N ALA A 199 10.22 11.41 -7.55
CA ALA A 199 10.37 10.64 -8.79
C ALA A 199 11.79 10.09 -9.00
N GLU A 200 11.92 8.76 -9.17
CA GLU A 200 13.19 8.08 -9.42
C GLU A 200 13.25 7.44 -10.82
N PRO A 201 14.25 7.70 -11.68
CA PRO A 201 14.31 7.09 -13.01
C PRO A 201 14.69 5.60 -12.99
N GLY A 202 14.29 4.86 -14.04
CA GLY A 202 14.51 3.42 -14.17
C GLY A 202 13.49 2.58 -13.39
N GLY A 203 12.27 3.10 -13.26
CA GLY A 203 11.13 2.41 -12.67
C GLY A 203 10.43 1.48 -13.66
N TRP A 204 9.31 0.90 -13.23
CA TRP A 204 8.50 0.05 -14.10
C TRP A 204 7.59 0.88 -15.02
N SER A 205 7.22 0.29 -16.15
CA SER A 205 6.12 0.79 -16.96
C SER A 205 4.78 0.53 -16.31
N SER A 206 3.78 1.34 -16.64
CA SER A 206 2.40 1.12 -16.19
C SER A 206 1.90 -0.29 -16.53
N ARG A 207 2.25 -0.80 -17.73
CA ARG A 207 1.93 -2.17 -18.15
C ARG A 207 2.54 -3.23 -17.24
N GLU A 208 3.80 -3.08 -16.82
CA GLU A 208 4.46 -4.04 -15.93
C GLU A 208 3.82 -4.06 -14.55
N LEU A 209 3.59 -2.89 -13.95
CA LEU A 209 2.90 -2.80 -12.66
C LEU A 209 1.52 -3.46 -12.70
N LEU A 210 0.71 -3.14 -13.71
CA LEU A 210 -0.64 -3.72 -13.85
C LEU A 210 -0.58 -5.24 -14.06
N SER A 211 0.37 -5.74 -14.86
CA SER A 211 0.55 -7.18 -15.06
C SER A 211 0.96 -7.88 -13.76
N ILE A 212 1.80 -7.24 -12.94
CA ILE A 212 2.20 -7.77 -11.63
C ILE A 212 0.98 -7.79 -10.70
N LEU A 213 0.23 -6.70 -10.59
CA LEU A 213 -0.98 -6.60 -9.77
C LEU A 213 -2.00 -7.67 -10.16
N ASP A 214 -2.33 -7.82 -11.44
CA ASP A 214 -3.27 -8.84 -11.92
C ASP A 214 -2.77 -10.26 -11.59
N GLY A 215 -1.45 -10.47 -11.66
CA GLY A 215 -0.77 -11.70 -11.26
C GLY A 215 -0.88 -12.04 -9.78
N LEU A 216 -1.23 -11.09 -8.92
CA LEU A 216 -1.46 -11.30 -7.47
C LEU A 216 -2.83 -11.94 -7.16
N SER A 217 -3.63 -12.30 -8.16
CA SER A 217 -4.89 -13.00 -7.97
C SER A 217 -4.74 -14.26 -7.09
N GLY A 218 -5.70 -14.47 -6.20
CA GLY A 218 -5.72 -15.54 -5.19
C GLY A 218 -5.14 -15.17 -3.82
N LEU A 219 -4.51 -13.99 -3.67
CA LEU A 219 -4.09 -13.49 -2.36
C LEU A 219 -5.27 -12.99 -1.51
N ASN A 220 -5.14 -13.12 -0.19
CA ASN A 220 -6.10 -12.60 0.78
C ASN A 220 -5.92 -11.08 0.99
N VAL A 221 -6.24 -10.28 -0.05
CA VAL A 221 -6.14 -8.81 0.02
C VAL A 221 -7.29 -8.24 0.86
N ILE A 222 -6.96 -7.68 2.02
CA ILE A 222 -7.92 -7.17 3.01
C ILE A 222 -8.08 -5.64 2.99
N GLY A 223 -7.24 -4.96 2.22
CA GLY A 223 -7.20 -3.51 2.10
C GLY A 223 -6.04 -3.08 1.21
N ALA A 224 -6.14 -1.87 0.69
CA ALA A 224 -5.10 -1.29 -0.15
C ALA A 224 -5.10 0.24 -0.10
N ASP A 225 -4.06 0.85 -0.65
CA ASP A 225 -4.04 2.27 -0.97
C ASP A 225 -3.22 2.56 -2.24
N ILE A 226 -3.48 3.74 -2.79
CA ILE A 226 -2.69 4.35 -3.86
C ILE A 226 -2.29 5.74 -3.35
N VAL A 227 -1.00 6.05 -3.33
CA VAL A 227 -0.45 7.25 -2.68
C VAL A 227 0.49 8.03 -3.61
N GLU A 228 0.92 9.21 -3.16
CA GLU A 228 1.93 10.08 -3.80
C GLU A 228 1.57 10.58 -5.22
N VAL A 229 0.31 10.44 -5.62
CA VAL A 229 -0.22 11.11 -6.82
C VAL A 229 -0.31 12.61 -6.53
N SER A 230 0.43 13.41 -7.31
CA SER A 230 0.49 14.86 -7.17
C SER A 230 0.02 15.55 -8.46
N PRO A 231 -1.30 15.76 -8.66
CA PRO A 231 -1.86 16.24 -9.93
C PRO A 231 -1.27 17.56 -10.43
N VAL A 232 -0.75 18.39 -9.52
CA VAL A 232 -0.13 19.68 -9.87
C VAL A 232 1.12 19.54 -10.74
N TRP A 233 1.74 18.36 -10.74
CA TRP A 233 2.93 18.03 -11.53
C TRP A 233 2.61 17.18 -12.77
N ASP A 234 1.34 16.88 -13.02
CA ASP A 234 0.96 16.03 -14.15
C ASP A 234 1.00 16.78 -15.47
N ASN A 235 1.09 16.03 -16.56
CA ASN A 235 1.04 16.57 -17.90
C ASN A 235 -0.42 16.80 -18.34
N ALA A 236 -0.59 17.43 -19.51
CA ALA A 236 -1.92 17.74 -20.05
C ALA A 236 -2.80 16.51 -20.35
N GLY A 237 -2.21 15.32 -20.40
CA GLY A 237 -2.91 14.04 -20.57
C GLY A 237 -3.18 13.31 -19.25
N GLU A 238 -2.84 13.91 -18.10
CA GLU A 238 -3.10 13.34 -16.76
C GLU A 238 -2.55 11.91 -16.62
N THR A 239 -1.33 11.68 -17.10
CA THR A 239 -0.78 10.32 -17.25
C THR A 239 -0.63 9.61 -15.91
N THR A 240 -0.19 10.31 -14.87
CA THR A 240 -0.09 9.73 -13.53
C THR A 240 -1.46 9.41 -12.97
N VAL A 241 -2.42 10.34 -13.07
CA VAL A 241 -3.78 10.16 -12.55
C VAL A 241 -4.47 8.97 -13.23
N LEU A 242 -4.33 8.83 -14.56
CA LEU A 242 -4.86 7.69 -15.30
C LEU A 242 -4.21 6.36 -14.90
N ALA A 243 -2.90 6.35 -14.66
CA ALA A 243 -2.21 5.17 -14.16
C ALA A 243 -2.71 4.78 -12.77
N ALA A 244 -2.84 5.74 -11.85
CA ALA A 244 -3.37 5.54 -10.50
C ALA A 244 -4.83 5.03 -10.52
N ALA A 245 -5.67 5.56 -11.41
CA ALA A 245 -7.04 5.08 -11.59
C ALA A 245 -7.09 3.60 -12.02
N GLN A 246 -6.20 3.19 -12.94
CA GLN A 246 -6.12 1.80 -13.37
C GLN A 246 -5.55 0.87 -12.29
N VAL A 247 -4.61 1.35 -11.47
CA VAL A 247 -4.14 0.63 -10.28
C VAL A 247 -5.29 0.41 -9.29
N ALA A 248 -6.12 1.43 -9.04
CA ALA A 248 -7.28 1.31 -8.17
C ALA A 248 -8.27 0.24 -8.66
N ASP A 249 -8.49 0.16 -9.98
CA ASP A 249 -9.32 -0.87 -10.61
C ASP A 249 -8.73 -2.29 -10.44
N SER A 250 -7.42 -2.48 -10.66
CA SER A 250 -6.75 -3.76 -10.40
C SER A 250 -6.83 -4.17 -8.92
N LEU A 251 -6.63 -3.24 -7.99
CA LEU A 251 -6.73 -3.51 -6.54
C LEU A 251 -8.17 -3.90 -6.13
N LEU A 252 -9.18 -3.17 -6.63
CA LEU A 252 -10.59 -3.52 -6.44
C LEU A 252 -10.86 -4.93 -6.97
N THR A 253 -10.36 -5.24 -8.16
CA THR A 253 -10.54 -6.54 -8.80
C THR A 253 -9.91 -7.67 -7.97
N LEU A 254 -8.68 -7.49 -7.47
CA LEU A 254 -8.02 -8.47 -6.59
C LEU A 254 -8.83 -8.75 -5.33
N MET A 255 -9.33 -7.70 -4.69
CA MET A 255 -10.16 -7.82 -3.50
C MET A 255 -11.45 -8.57 -3.82
N VAL A 256 -12.16 -8.20 -4.88
CA VAL A 256 -13.44 -8.85 -5.23
C VAL A 256 -13.27 -10.31 -5.65
N GLN A 257 -12.19 -10.65 -6.38
CA GLN A 257 -11.92 -12.02 -6.85
C GLN A 257 -11.69 -13.01 -5.71
N THR A 258 -11.10 -12.57 -4.60
CA THR A 258 -10.83 -13.42 -3.43
C THR A 258 -11.63 -12.91 -2.23
N PRO A 259 -12.81 -13.50 -1.95
CA PRO A 259 -13.54 -13.22 -0.72
C PRO A 259 -12.72 -13.66 0.51
N VAL A 260 -12.62 -12.80 1.51
CA VAL A 260 -11.86 -13.06 2.75
C VAL A 260 -12.79 -12.85 3.95
N LYS A 261 -12.77 -13.79 4.90
CA LYS A 261 -13.50 -13.67 6.17
C LYS A 261 -12.60 -13.08 7.25
N SER A 262 -13.16 -12.22 8.08
CA SER A 262 -12.42 -11.57 9.16
C SER A 262 -12.30 -12.49 10.39
N LYS A 263 -11.28 -12.27 11.22
CA LYS A 263 -11.08 -13.07 12.45
C LYS A 263 -12.26 -13.03 13.42
N VAL A 264 -13.03 -11.94 13.41
CA VAL A 264 -14.24 -11.80 14.22
C VAL A 264 -15.31 -12.81 13.78
N GLU A 265 -15.29 -13.23 12.51
CA GLU A 265 -16.23 -14.19 11.92
C GLU A 265 -15.81 -15.65 12.13
N GLU A 266 -14.53 -15.94 12.33
CA GLU A 266 -14.05 -17.31 12.59
C GLU A 266 -14.30 -17.78 14.03
N LEU A 267 -14.57 -16.85 14.95
CA LEU A 267 -14.80 -17.10 16.38
C LEU A 267 -16.30 -17.17 16.75
N GLN A 268 -17.20 -17.05 15.77
CA GLN A 268 -18.66 -17.17 15.92
C GLN A 268 -19.18 -18.46 15.28
#